data_AF-A0A117IF70-F1
#
_entry.id   AF-A0A117IF70-F1
#
_cell.length_a   1.000
_cell.length_b   1.000
_cell.length_c   1.000
_cell.angle_alpha   90.00
_cell.angle_beta   90.00
_cell.angle_gamma   90.00
#
_symmetry.space_group_name_H-M   'P 1'
#
loop_
_entity.id
_entity.type
_entity.pdbx_description
1 polymer ?
#
loop_
_entity_poly.entity_id
_entity_poly.type
_entity_poly.pdbx_seq_one_letter_code
_entity_poly.pdbx_strand_id
1 'polypeptide(L)'
;MADDPTQLNAKPAEIIDQRTAGIITTEEMMKQLLGWRYSVGQVARIDGVATDAYITGDWDSIETAFYGGQLTDEEFQRLADRQLHAGLP
;
A
#
# COMPACT_ATOMS: atom_id res chain seq x y z
N MET A 1 9.70 0.55 25.18
CA MET A 1 10.29 0.43 23.83
C MET A 1 10.02 1.75 23.14
N ALA A 2 11.04 2.46 22.68
CA ALA A 2 10.85 3.70 21.96
C ALA A 2 10.45 3.34 20.54
N ASP A 3 9.25 3.72 20.12
CA ASP A 3 8.88 3.77 18.72
C ASP A 3 9.88 4.69 18.00
N ASP A 4 10.75 4.12 17.16
CA ASP A 4 11.69 4.86 16.33
C ASP A 4 10.90 5.79 15.38
N PRO A 5 10.90 7.12 15.59
CA PRO A 5 10.08 8.05 14.80
C PRO A 5 10.61 8.25 13.37
N THR A 6 11.64 7.50 12.98
CA THR A 6 12.31 7.56 11.67
C THR A 6 11.93 6.40 10.75
N GLN A 7 11.15 5.41 11.22
CA GLN A 7 10.43 4.52 10.31
C GLN A 7 9.20 5.27 9.77
N LEU A 8 9.45 6.28 8.94
CA LEU A 8 8.51 6.62 7.88
C LEU A 8 8.42 5.36 7.02
N ASN A 9 7.48 4.49 7.36
CA ASN A 9 7.19 3.29 6.59
C ASN A 9 6.81 3.80 5.20
N ALA A 10 7.77 3.76 4.26
CA ALA A 10 7.60 4.37 2.94
C ALA A 10 6.29 3.87 2.34
N LYS A 11 5.35 4.79 2.11
CA LYS A 11 3.99 4.39 1.70
C LYS A 11 4.08 3.70 0.34
N PRO A 12 3.16 2.79 -0.01
CA PRO A 12 3.16 2.17 -1.35
C PRO A 12 3.23 3.20 -2.48
N ALA A 13 2.57 4.35 -2.31
CA ALA A 13 2.67 5.47 -3.23
C ALA A 13 4.11 5.99 -3.44
N GLU A 14 4.94 6.06 -2.41
CA GLU A 14 6.33 6.52 -2.52
C GLU A 14 7.21 5.49 -3.23
N ILE A 15 6.97 4.21 -3.01
CA ILE A 15 7.69 3.13 -3.71
C ILE A 15 7.37 3.19 -5.21
N ILE A 16 6.11 3.45 -5.56
CA ILE A 16 5.68 3.60 -6.96
C ILE A 16 6.24 4.88 -7.59
N ASP A 17 6.25 5.99 -6.84
CA ASP A 17 6.85 7.26 -7.28
C ASP A 17 8.34 7.10 -7.58
N GLN A 18 9.09 6.41 -6.72
CA GLN A 18 10.50 6.09 -6.95
C GLN A 18 10.72 5.28 -8.24
N ARG A 19 9.80 4.37 -8.57
CA ARG A 19 9.85 3.62 -9.84
C ARG A 19 9.54 4.53 -11.03
N THR A 20 8.54 5.40 -10.92
CA THR A 20 8.23 6.41 -11.96
C THR A 20 9.40 7.38 -12.17
N ALA A 21 10.13 7.73 -11.11
CA ALA A 21 11.32 8.56 -11.17
C ALA A 21 12.59 7.81 -11.65
N GLY A 22 12.51 6.49 -11.87
CA GLY A 22 13.65 5.66 -12.29
C GLY A 22 14.70 5.43 -11.19
N ILE A 23 14.37 5.70 -9.93
CA ILE A 23 15.24 5.51 -8.77
C ILE A 23 15.34 4.03 -8.42
N ILE A 24 14.22 3.31 -8.53
CA ILE A 24 14.16 1.85 -8.35
C ILE A 24 13.63 1.18 -9.61
N THR A 25 14.02 -0.08 -9.81
CA THR A 25 13.49 -0.89 -10.90
C THR A 25 12.07 -1.38 -10.58
N THR A 26 11.36 -1.86 -11.62
CA THR A 26 10.09 -2.57 -11.42
C THR A 26 10.26 -3.79 -10.50
N GLU A 27 11.37 -4.53 -10.58
CA GLU A 27 11.61 -5.71 -9.73
C GLU A 27 11.75 -5.31 -8.26
N GLU A 28 12.51 -4.25 -7.98
CA GLU A 28 12.68 -3.70 -6.63
C GLU A 28 11.37 -3.14 -6.07
N MET A 29 10.57 -2.47 -6.90
CA MET A 29 9.24 -1.99 -6.52
C MET A 29 8.34 -3.17 -6.13
N MET A 30 8.21 -4.17 -7.00
CA MET A 30 7.34 -5.32 -6.77
C MET A 30 7.77 -6.14 -5.56
N LYS A 31 9.08 -6.30 -5.32
CA LYS A 31 9.60 -6.97 -4.13
C LYS A 31 9.16 -6.28 -2.85
N GLN A 32 9.22 -4.95 -2.80
CA GLN A 32 8.80 -4.18 -1.63
C GLN A 32 7.28 -4.22 -1.45
N LEU A 33 6.53 -4.03 -2.53
CA LEU A 33 5.07 -4.03 -2.51
C LEU A 33 4.47 -5.40 -2.17
N LEU A 34 5.07 -6.51 -2.61
CA LEU A 34 4.61 -7.88 -2.28
C LEU A 34 4.97 -8.29 -0.83
N GLY A 35 5.99 -7.66 -0.26
CA GLY A 35 6.36 -7.82 1.16
C GLY A 35 5.51 -6.96 2.11
N TRP A 36 4.72 -6.03 1.57
CA TRP A 36 3.94 -5.10 2.36
C TRP A 36 2.68 -5.75 2.93
N ARG A 37 2.36 -5.42 4.18
CA ARG A 37 1.10 -5.84 4.80
C ARG A 37 0.09 -4.70 4.66
N TYR A 38 -0.71 -4.75 3.60
CA TYR A 38 -1.68 -3.69 3.32
C TYR A 38 -2.80 -3.66 4.35
N SER A 39 -3.10 -2.45 4.82
CA SER A 39 -4.35 -2.17 5.54
C SER A 39 -5.40 -1.77 4.51
N VAL A 40 -6.61 -2.32 4.63
CA VAL A 40 -7.79 -1.80 3.92
C VAL A 40 -8.32 -0.58 4.66
N GLY A 41 -8.94 0.34 3.92
CA GLY A 41 -9.50 1.55 4.53
C GLY A 41 -10.51 1.21 5.63
N GLN A 42 -10.45 1.94 6.74
CA GLN A 42 -11.31 1.71 7.89
C GLN A 42 -11.89 3.02 8.38
N VAL A 43 -13.11 2.97 8.89
CA VAL A 43 -13.73 4.13 9.55
C VAL A 43 -12.94 4.43 10.82
N ALA A 44 -12.45 5.67 10.96
CA ALA A 44 -11.74 6.10 12.15
C ALA A 44 -12.66 5.94 13.37
N ARG A 45 -12.17 5.25 14.40
CA ARG A 45 -12.87 5.15 15.68
C ARG A 45 -12.11 5.92 16.75
N ILE A 46 -12.80 6.79 17.46
CA ILE A 46 -12.29 7.49 18.65
C ILE A 46 -13.13 7.01 19.84
N ASP A 47 -12.48 6.49 20.88
CA ASP A 47 -13.16 5.89 22.05
C ASP A 47 -14.21 4.83 21.71
N GLY A 48 -13.96 4.06 20.64
CA GLY A 48 -14.88 3.01 20.17
C GLY A 48 -16.07 3.51 19.36
N VAL A 49 -16.25 4.82 19.21
CA VAL A 49 -17.30 5.43 18.38
C VAL A 49 -16.76 5.62 16.96
N ALA A 50 -17.47 5.08 15.97
CA ALA A 50 -17.21 5.36 14.56
C ALA A 50 -17.40 6.86 14.30
N THR A 51 -16.32 7.52 13.91
CA THR A 51 -16.37 8.91 13.45
C THR A 51 -16.76 8.96 11.99
N ASP A 52 -17.06 10.14 11.49
CA ASP A 52 -17.38 10.43 10.09
C ASP A 52 -16.15 10.34 9.18
N ALA A 53 -14.94 10.17 9.75
CA ALA A 53 -13.69 10.16 9.01
C ALA A 53 -13.34 8.77 8.47
N TYR A 54 -12.99 8.73 7.19
CA TYR A 54 -12.45 7.55 6.51
C TYR A 54 -10.92 7.56 6.56
N ILE A 55 -10.31 6.52 7.13
CA ILE A 55 -8.86 6.32 7.06
C ILE A 55 -8.59 5.51 5.81
N THR A 56 -8.00 6.16 4.80
CA THR A 56 -7.54 5.50 3.59
C THR A 56 -6.50 4.44 3.93
N GLY A 57 -6.74 3.20 3.48
CA GLY A 57 -5.80 2.10 3.64
C GLY A 57 -4.67 2.19 2.62
N ASP A 58 -3.52 1.59 2.92
CA ASP A 58 -2.37 1.56 2.02
C ASP A 58 -2.69 0.92 0.65
N TRP A 59 -3.75 0.09 0.57
CA TRP A 59 -4.24 -0.50 -0.68
C TRP A 59 -4.78 0.52 -1.68
N ASP A 60 -5.38 1.62 -1.21
CA ASP A 60 -5.93 2.69 -2.05
C ASP A 60 -4.85 3.35 -2.93
N SER A 61 -3.60 3.37 -2.44
CA SER A 61 -2.45 3.83 -3.21
C SER A 61 -2.12 2.91 -4.38
N ILE A 62 -2.33 1.59 -4.25
CA ILE A 62 -2.16 0.61 -5.32
C ILE A 62 -3.24 0.79 -6.38
N GLU A 63 -4.49 0.96 -5.95
CA GLU A 63 -5.62 1.21 -6.84
C GLU A 63 -5.44 2.52 -7.63
N THR A 64 -5.07 3.59 -6.93
CA THR A 64 -4.79 4.90 -7.55
C THR A 64 -3.67 4.80 -8.59
N ALA A 65 -2.58 4.11 -8.26
CA ALA A 65 -1.45 3.94 -9.18
C ALA A 65 -1.81 3.09 -10.41
N PHE A 66 -2.67 2.07 -10.25
CA PHE A 66 -3.17 1.27 -11.36
C PHE A 66 -4.07 2.12 -12.28
N TYR A 67 -5.06 2.83 -11.74
CA TYR A 67 -5.90 3.72 -12.53
C TYR A 67 -5.13 4.90 -13.15
N GLY A 68 -4.04 5.32 -12.51
CA GLY A 68 -3.11 6.31 -13.02
C GLY A 68 -2.13 5.80 -14.08
N GLY A 69 -2.12 4.50 -14.40
CA GLY A 69 -1.22 3.88 -15.37
C GLY A 69 0.23 3.72 -14.89
N GLN A 70 0.49 3.90 -13.59
CA GLN A 70 1.80 3.69 -12.96
C GLN A 70 2.04 2.21 -12.62
N LEU A 71 1.00 1.38 -12.60
CA LEU A 71 1.08 -0.07 -12.52
C LEU A 71 0.44 -0.68 -13.76
N THR A 72 1.06 -1.73 -14.27
CA THR A 72 0.48 -2.60 -15.30
C THR A 72 -0.55 -3.54 -14.71
N ASP A 73 -1.44 -4.08 -15.54
CA ASP A 73 -2.41 -5.10 -15.14
C ASP A 73 -1.76 -6.32 -14.47
N GLU A 74 -0.61 -6.77 -14.98
CA GLU A 74 0.13 -7.91 -14.42
C GLU A 74 0.69 -7.62 -13.03
N GLU A 75 1.23 -6.42 -12.81
CA GLU A 75 1.74 -5.98 -11.50
C GLU A 75 0.59 -5.86 -10.50
N PHE A 76 -0.51 -5.23 -10.89
CA PHE A 76 -1.71 -5.08 -10.05
C PHE A 76 -2.30 -6.46 -9.67
N GLN A 77 -2.44 -7.37 -10.64
CA GLN A 77 -3.00 -8.69 -10.39
C GLN A 77 -2.16 -9.49 -9.39
N ARG A 78 -0.82 -9.39 -9.45
CA ARG A 78 0.07 -10.06 -8.48
C ARG A 78 -0.10 -9.50 -7.06
N LEU A 79 -0.26 -8.18 -6.92
CA LEU A 79 -0.50 -7.55 -5.63
C LEU A 79 -1.87 -7.95 -5.07
N ALA A 80 -2.90 -7.98 -5.92
CA ALA A 80 -4.25 -8.38 -5.52
C ALA A 80 -4.32 -9.85 -5.10
N ASP A 81 -3.71 -10.75 -5.87
CA ASP A 81 -3.60 -12.17 -5.53
C ASP A 81 -2.93 -12.38 -4.17
N ARG A 82 -1.80 -11.70 -3.94
CA ARG A 82 -1.09 -11.75 -2.66
C ARG A 82 -1.95 -11.28 -1.50
N GLN A 83 -2.71 -10.19 -1.68
CA GLN A 83 -3.59 -9.62 -0.66
C GLN A 83 -4.76 -10.55 -0.33
N LEU A 84 -5.37 -11.18 -1.34
CA LEU A 84 -6.43 -12.18 -1.16
C LEU A 84 -5.93 -13.39 -0.37
N HIS A 85 -4.74 -13.91 -0.70
CA HIS A 85 -4.12 -15.01 0.02
C HIS A 85 -3.62 -14.61 1.43
N ALA A 86 -3.29 -13.33 1.66
CA ALA A 86 -2.91 -12.83 2.99
C ALA A 86 -4.12 -12.70 3.95
N GLY A 87 -5.33 -12.56 3.40
CA GLY A 87 -6.58 -12.43 4.16
C GLY A 87 -7.27 -13.76 4.48
N LEU A 88 -6.75 -14.89 4.00
CA LEU A 88 -7.27 -16.22 4.29
C LEU A 88 -6.50 -16.83 5.49
N PRO A 89 -7.20 -17.34 6.53
CA PRO A 89 -6.59 -17.99 7.69
C PRO A 89 -5.93 -19.34 7.35
#